data_AF-A0ABC8UPM0-F1
#
_entry.id   AF-A0ABC8UPM0-F1
#
_cell.length_a   1.000
_cell.length_b   1.000
_cell.length_c   1.000
_cell.angle_alpha   90.00
_cell.angle_beta   90.00
_cell.angle_gamma   90.00
#
_symmetry.space_group_name_H-M   'P 1'
#
loop_
_entity.id
_entity.type
_entity.pdbx_description
1 polymer ?
#
loop_
_entity_poly.entity_id
_entity_poly.type
_entity_poly.pdbx_seq_one_letter_code
_entity_poly.pdbx_strand_id
1 'polypeptide(L)'
;MLDNFLASGKQHQFVAVTEWSGGLYVSPTIAGSRPGSLIAGAWAAMMSLGLEGYLENTRVIMEVSKRIQKGIKEIPELFIIGRPDMTIVAFGSDAVDIFEVNDILSSKGWHLNALQRPNR
;
A
#
# COMPACT_ATOMS: atom_id res chain seq x y z
N MET A 1 -11.13 -25.61 3.08
CA MET A 1 -9.66 -25.72 2.92
C MET A 1 -8.95 -24.43 3.35
N LEU A 2 -9.46 -23.23 3.03
CA LEU A 2 -8.93 -21.94 3.51
C LEU A 2 -9.14 -21.69 5.02
N ASP A 3 -10.28 -22.10 5.59
CA ASP A 3 -10.59 -21.81 7.01
C ASP A 3 -9.63 -22.48 8.00
N ASN A 4 -9.19 -23.72 7.70
CA ASN A 4 -8.21 -24.43 8.54
C ASN A 4 -6.80 -23.83 8.46
N PHE A 5 -6.45 -23.17 7.34
CA PHE A 5 -5.15 -22.53 7.16
C PHE A 5 -5.09 -21.17 7.89
N LEU A 6 -6.20 -20.43 7.87
CA LEU A 6 -6.33 -19.17 8.61
C LEU A 6 -6.38 -19.40 10.13
N ALA A 7 -6.97 -20.50 10.59
CA ALA A 7 -7.00 -20.86 11.99
C ALA A 7 -5.60 -21.26 12.52
N SER A 8 -4.83 -22.03 11.75
CA SER A 8 -3.48 -22.47 12.17
C SER A 8 -2.44 -21.34 12.15
N GLY A 9 -2.50 -20.42 11.19
CA GLY A 9 -1.58 -19.29 11.10
C GLY A 9 -1.77 -18.27 12.23
N LYS A 10 -3.02 -18.00 12.61
CA LYS A 10 -3.33 -17.04 13.69
C LYS A 10 -2.82 -17.53 15.05
N GLN A 11 -2.92 -18.82 15.36
CA GLN A 11 -2.47 -19.37 16.64
C GLN A 11 -0.99 -19.07 16.95
N HIS A 12 -0.14 -19.09 15.92
CA HIS A 12 1.29 -18.81 16.05
C HIS A 12 1.62 -17.30 16.14
N GLN A 13 0.64 -16.41 15.95
CA GLN A 13 0.79 -14.97 16.07
C GLN A 13 0.52 -14.47 17.50
N PHE A 14 -0.30 -15.19 18.28
CA PHE A 14 -0.62 -14.79 19.64
C PHE A 14 0.58 -14.97 20.56
N VAL A 15 0.78 -14.01 21.46
CA VAL A 15 1.63 -14.19 22.63
C VAL A 15 0.72 -14.55 23.80
N ALA A 16 0.97 -15.70 24.42
CA ALA A 16 0.31 -16.13 25.65
C ALA A 16 1.38 -16.34 26.73
N VAL A 17 1.21 -15.69 27.88
CA VAL A 17 2.07 -15.84 29.05
C VAL A 17 1.21 -16.35 30.21
N THR A 18 1.41 -17.60 30.60
CA THR A 18 0.62 -18.29 31.63
C THR A 18 1.24 -18.16 33.02
N GLU A 19 2.57 -18.01 33.10
CA GLU A 19 3.35 -18.00 34.34
C GLU A 19 3.55 -16.59 34.93
N TRP A 20 2.90 -15.57 34.39
CA TRP A 20 3.04 -14.21 34.89
C TRP A 20 2.28 -14.02 36.20
N SER A 21 2.93 -13.44 37.22
CA SER A 21 2.31 -13.20 38.53
C SER A 21 1.09 -12.27 38.48
N GLY A 22 0.95 -11.48 37.41
CA GLY A 22 -0.23 -10.64 37.14
C GLY A 22 -1.43 -11.41 36.57
N GLY A 23 -1.32 -12.73 36.41
CA GLY A 23 -2.34 -13.60 35.83
C GLY A 23 -2.10 -13.90 34.34
N LEU A 24 -3.06 -14.59 33.72
CA LEU A 24 -2.99 -14.94 32.31
C LEU A 24 -2.94 -13.68 31.43
N TYR A 25 -1.90 -13.56 30.61
CA TYR A 25 -1.76 -12.49 29.63
C TYR A 25 -1.80 -13.06 28.21
N VAL A 26 -2.69 -12.53 27.37
CA VAL A 26 -2.80 -12.92 25.96
C VAL A 26 -2.86 -11.67 25.08
N SER A 27 -1.98 -11.60 24.08
CA SER A 27 -1.97 -10.52 23.09
C SER A 27 -2.06 -11.06 21.66
N PRO A 28 -2.97 -10.54 20.81
CA PRO A 28 -3.12 -10.97 19.41
C PRO A 28 -2.10 -10.33 18.45
N THR A 29 -1.40 -9.28 18.90
CA THR A 29 -0.37 -8.57 18.13
C THR A 29 0.79 -8.19 19.06
N ILE A 30 1.81 -7.51 18.53
CA ILE A 30 3.02 -7.13 19.28
C ILE A 30 2.70 -6.26 20.50
N ALA A 31 1.74 -5.34 20.38
CA ALA A 31 1.42 -4.38 21.44
C ALA A 31 0.40 -4.92 22.45
N GLY A 32 0.63 -4.65 23.74
CA GLY A 32 -0.36 -4.86 24.79
C GLY A 32 -1.47 -3.80 24.77
N SER A 33 -1.19 -2.64 25.37
CA SER A 33 -2.06 -1.47 25.27
C SER A 33 -2.15 -0.97 23.84
N ARG A 34 -3.35 -0.66 23.36
CA ARG A 34 -3.62 -0.26 21.97
C ARG A 34 -4.52 0.98 21.92
N PRO A 35 -4.26 1.93 21.00
CA PRO A 35 -5.10 3.13 20.87
C PRO A 35 -6.45 2.78 20.24
N GLY A 36 -7.49 2.62 21.08
CA GLY A 36 -8.85 2.30 20.62
C GLY A 36 -9.46 3.33 19.67
N SER A 37 -9.02 4.59 19.75
CA SER A 37 -9.45 5.68 18.86
C SER A 37 -9.12 5.44 17.39
N LEU A 38 -7.95 4.84 17.09
CA LEU A 38 -7.58 4.52 15.70
C LEU A 38 -8.44 3.40 15.13
N ILE A 39 -8.80 2.42 15.97
CA ILE A 39 -9.70 1.32 15.57
C ILE A 39 -11.10 1.87 15.28
N ALA A 40 -11.63 2.73 16.17
CA ALA A 40 -12.91 3.38 15.97
C ALA A 40 -12.92 4.28 14.72
N GLY A 41 -11.83 5.02 14.47
CA GLY A 41 -11.67 5.84 13.27
C GLY A 41 -11.65 5.02 11.98
N ALA A 42 -10.94 3.90 11.97
CA ALA A 42 -10.93 2.98 10.82
C ALA A 42 -12.33 2.38 10.56
N TRP A 43 -13.03 1.96 11.62
CA TRP A 43 -14.41 1.47 11.51
C TRP A 43 -15.35 2.56 10.97
N ALA A 44 -15.26 3.77 11.50
CA ALA A 44 -16.09 4.88 11.05
C ALA A 44 -15.85 5.22 9.57
N ALA A 45 -14.59 5.24 9.12
CA ALA A 45 -14.24 5.46 7.71
C ALA A 45 -14.78 4.35 6.79
N MET A 46 -14.69 3.08 7.22
CA MET A 46 -15.27 1.97 6.48
C MET A 46 -16.79 2.08 6.35
N MET A 47 -17.47 2.41 7.45
CA MET A 47 -18.94 2.54 7.48
C MET A 47 -19.42 3.78 6.71
N SER A 48 -18.66 4.89 6.75
CA SER A 48 -19.03 6.11 6.03
C SER A 48 -18.91 5.96 4.52
N LEU A 49 -17.96 5.16 4.04
CA LEU A 49 -17.79 4.87 2.60
C LEU A 49 -18.76 3.78 2.13
N GLY A 50 -18.88 2.69 2.90
CA GLY A 50 -19.60 1.50 2.46
C GLY A 50 -18.99 0.88 1.19
N LEU A 51 -19.63 -0.18 0.68
CA LEU A 51 -19.14 -0.87 -0.52
C LEU A 51 -19.12 0.06 -1.75
N GLU A 52 -20.20 0.81 -1.97
CA GLU A 52 -20.33 1.68 -3.14
C GLU A 52 -19.29 2.80 -3.16
N GLY A 53 -18.98 3.40 -2.00
CA GLY A 53 -17.93 4.41 -1.89
C GLY A 53 -16.55 3.85 -2.24
N TYR A 54 -16.24 2.63 -1.82
CA TYR A 54 -15.00 1.97 -2.20
C TYR A 54 -14.96 1.62 -3.70
N LEU A 55 -16.08 1.17 -4.28
CA LEU A 55 -16.17 0.87 -5.71
C LEU A 55 -15.94 2.12 -6.56
N GLU A 56 -16.61 3.23 -6.24
CA GLU A 56 -16.45 4.47 -6.99
C GLU A 56 -15.04 5.06 -6.84
N ASN A 57 -14.51 5.11 -5.61
CA ASN A 57 -13.14 5.59 -5.39
C ASN A 57 -12.13 4.73 -6.16
N THR A 58 -12.29 3.41 -6.15
CA THR A 58 -11.43 2.50 -6.92
C THR A 58 -11.54 2.78 -8.41
N ARG A 59 -12.75 2.96 -8.94
CA ARG A 59 -12.99 3.27 -10.36
C ARG A 59 -12.24 4.54 -10.77
N VAL A 60 -12.38 5.61 -10.01
CA VAL A 60 -11.74 6.91 -10.28
C VAL A 60 -10.22 6.79 -10.24
N ILE A 61 -9.64 6.20 -9.21
CA ILE A 61 -8.18 6.08 -9.08
C ILE A 61 -7.61 5.18 -10.19
N MET A 62 -8.32 4.11 -10.55
CA MET A 62 -7.92 3.23 -11.66
C MET A 62 -7.96 3.94 -13.02
N GLU A 63 -8.96 4.80 -13.25
CA GLU A 63 -9.04 5.63 -14.45
C GLU A 63 -7.85 6.59 -14.55
N VAL A 64 -7.50 7.26 -13.45
CA VAL A 64 -6.34 8.14 -13.36
C VAL A 64 -5.03 7.38 -13.59
N SER A 65 -4.86 6.20 -12.98
CA SER A 65 -3.69 5.34 -13.21
C SER A 65 -3.50 5.04 -14.70
N LYS A 66 -4.57 4.62 -15.40
CA LYS A 66 -4.51 4.34 -16.85
C LYS A 66 -4.15 5.58 -17.67
N ARG A 67 -4.63 6.77 -17.29
CA ARG A 67 -4.28 8.03 -17.95
C ARG A 67 -2.80 8.37 -17.76
N ILE A 68 -2.27 8.20 -16.55
CA ILE A 68 -0.84 8.38 -16.26
C ILE A 68 0.00 7.39 -17.08
N GLN A 69 -0.37 6.10 -17.08
CA GLN A 69 0.32 5.08 -17.88
C GLN A 69 0.33 5.45 -19.37
N LYS A 70 -0.79 5.94 -19.92
CA LYS A 70 -0.87 6.39 -21.31
C LYS A 70 0.07 7.58 -21.57
N GLY A 71 0.03 8.60 -20.72
CA GLY A 71 0.89 9.79 -20.87
C GLY A 71 2.38 9.46 -20.80
N ILE A 72 2.79 8.54 -19.92
CA ILE A 72 4.19 8.07 -19.85
C ILE A 72 4.58 7.35 -21.15
N LYS A 73 3.72 6.48 -21.70
CA LYS A 73 3.98 5.76 -22.95
C LYS A 73 4.07 6.66 -24.19
N GLU A 74 3.52 7.87 -24.11
CA GLU A 74 3.60 8.87 -25.19
C GLU A 74 4.91 9.66 -25.15
N ILE A 75 5.72 9.55 -24.08
CA ILE A 75 7.03 10.19 -23.94
C ILE A 75 8.11 9.17 -24.34
N PRO A 76 8.79 9.33 -25.51
CA PRO A 76 9.70 8.30 -26.04
C PRO A 76 10.88 7.94 -25.12
N GLU A 77 11.33 8.89 -24.31
CA GLU A 77 12.45 8.70 -23.38
C GLU A 77 12.06 7.91 -22.14
N LEU A 78 10.77 7.72 -21.87
CA LEU A 78 10.28 7.05 -20.67
C LEU A 78 9.67 5.68 -20.99
N PHE A 79 9.84 4.76 -20.05
CA PHE A 79 9.18 3.46 -20.11
C PHE A 79 8.60 3.09 -18.75
N ILE A 80 7.55 2.27 -18.76
CA ILE A 80 6.92 1.75 -17.55
C ILE A 80 7.66 0.47 -17.12
N ILE A 81 7.90 0.33 -15.81
CA ILE A 81 8.48 -0.88 -15.23
C ILE A 81 7.38 -1.96 -15.15
N GLY A 82 7.57 -3.05 -15.89
CA GLY A 82 6.62 -4.16 -15.95
C GLY A 82 5.25 -3.78 -16.53
N ARG A 83 4.18 -4.37 -15.97
CA ARG A 83 2.79 -4.13 -16.37
C ARG A 83 1.94 -3.84 -15.14
N PRO A 84 1.76 -2.55 -14.76
CA PRO A 84 0.98 -2.20 -13.58
C PRO A 84 -0.52 -2.40 -13.83
N ASP A 85 -1.09 -3.45 -13.21
CA ASP A 85 -2.54 -3.73 -13.26
C ASP A 85 -3.36 -2.90 -12.26
N MET A 86 -2.69 -2.15 -11.37
CA MET A 86 -3.32 -1.36 -10.29
C MET A 86 -2.91 0.13 -10.38
N THR A 87 -2.85 0.82 -9.24
CA THR A 87 -2.77 2.29 -9.16
C THR A 87 -1.36 2.84 -8.99
N ILE A 88 -0.38 1.98 -8.68
CA ILE A 88 1.03 2.37 -8.55
C ILE A 88 1.72 2.16 -9.89
N VAL A 89 2.31 3.23 -10.43
CA VAL A 89 3.01 3.22 -11.71
C VAL A 89 4.46 3.61 -11.49
N ALA A 90 5.37 2.65 -11.65
CA ALA A 90 6.80 2.91 -11.70
C ALA A 90 7.25 3.10 -13.15
N PHE A 91 8.11 4.08 -13.40
CA PHE A 91 8.66 4.36 -14.72
C PHE A 91 10.14 4.71 -14.62
N GLY A 92 10.85 4.53 -15.72
CA GLY A 92 12.28 4.78 -15.85
C GLY A 92 12.62 5.41 -17.19
N SER A 93 13.90 5.65 -17.41
CA SER A 93 14.44 6.11 -18.68
C SER A 93 15.77 5.42 -18.96
N ASP A 94 16.02 5.08 -20.22
CA ASP A 94 17.33 4.64 -20.73
C ASP A 94 18.05 5.79 -21.46
N ALA A 95 17.38 6.94 -21.66
CA ALA A 95 17.88 8.08 -22.42
C ALA A 95 18.34 9.25 -21.53
N VAL A 96 17.76 9.39 -20.34
CA VAL A 96 18.11 10.41 -19.35
C VAL A 96 18.26 9.80 -17.95
N ASP A 97 18.95 10.49 -17.05
CA ASP A 97 18.98 10.09 -15.64
C ASP A 97 17.61 10.32 -14.99
N ILE A 98 16.94 9.24 -14.61
CA ILE A 98 15.61 9.29 -13.99
C ILE A 98 15.62 10.03 -12.64
N PHE A 99 16.77 10.08 -11.95
CA PHE A 99 16.90 10.82 -10.71
C PHE A 99 16.92 12.34 -10.95
N GLU A 100 17.56 12.83 -12.02
CA GLU A 100 17.48 14.24 -12.41
C GLU A 100 16.03 14.65 -12.77
N VAL A 101 15.29 13.76 -13.46
CA VAL A 101 13.86 13.97 -13.72
C VAL A 101 13.08 14.12 -12.42
N ASN A 102 13.35 13.25 -11.43
CA ASN A 102 12.72 13.32 -10.12
C ASN A 102 13.06 14.61 -9.36
N ASP A 103 14.29 15.10 -9.45
CA ASP A 103 14.72 16.35 -8.81
C ASP A 103 14.03 17.57 -9.45
N ILE A 104 13.90 17.58 -10.79
CA ILE A 104 13.17 18.63 -11.51
C ILE A 104 11.69 18.60 -11.12
N LEU A 105 11.06 17.44 -11.04
CA LEU A 105 9.67 17.29 -10.61
C LEU A 105 9.48 17.76 -9.16
N SER A 106 10.41 17.43 -8.27
CA SER A 106 10.43 17.87 -6.89
C SER A 106 10.53 19.40 -6.77
N SER A 107 11.36 20.04 -7.60
CA SER A 107 11.46 21.51 -7.66
C SER A 107 10.14 22.18 -8.10
N LYS A 108 9.28 21.44 -8.80
CA LYS A 108 7.93 21.84 -9.23
C LYS A 108 6.81 21.40 -8.29
N GLY A 109 7.15 20.86 -7.11
CA GLY A 109 6.18 20.44 -6.09
C GLY A 109 5.66 19.01 -6.23
N TRP A 110 6.24 18.20 -7.12
CA TRP A 110 5.88 16.79 -7.29
C TRP A 110 6.86 15.89 -6.56
N HIS A 111 6.41 15.15 -5.54
CA HIS A 111 7.25 14.26 -4.76
C HIS A 111 6.98 12.80 -5.13
N LEU A 112 7.90 12.20 -5.90
CA LEU A 112 7.84 10.80 -6.28
C LEU A 112 8.78 9.97 -5.39
N ASN A 113 8.49 8.68 -5.25
CA ASN A 113 9.37 7.77 -4.53
C ASN A 113 10.52 7.35 -5.45
N ALA A 114 11.75 7.72 -5.10
CA ALA A 114 12.95 7.25 -5.79
C ALA A 114 13.14 5.75 -5.51
N LEU A 115 13.22 4.94 -6.57
CA LEU A 115 13.40 3.50 -6.51
C LEU A 115 14.79 3.10 -7.02
N GLN A 116 15.20 1.85 -6.75
CA GLN A 116 16.50 1.32 -7.15
C GLN A 116 16.39 -0.14 -7.60
N ARG A 117 17.39 -0.59 -8.38
CA ARG A 117 17.54 -1.98 -8.87
C ARG A 117 16.32 -2.48 -9.66
N PRO A 118 15.97 -1.83 -10.78
CA PRO A 118 14.88 -2.31 -11.62
C PRO A 118 15.25 -3.67 -12.24
N ASN A 119 14.41 -4.68 -12.02
CA ASN A 119 14.39 -5.87 -12.86
C ASN A 119 13.48 -5.56 -14.05
N ARG A 120 14.01 -5.68 -15.27
CA ARG A 120 13.25 -5.43 -16.51
C ARG A 120 12.18 -6.48 -16.74
#